data_AF-A0A3Q1GJH9-F1
#
_entry.id   AF-A0A3Q1GJH9-F1
#
_cell.length_a   1.000
_cell.length_b   1.000
_cell.length_c   1.000
_cell.angle_alpha   90.00
_cell.angle_beta   90.00
_cell.angle_gamma   90.00
#
_symmetry.space_group_name_H-M   'P 1'
#
loop_
_entity.id
_entity.type
_entity.pdbx_description
1 polymer ?
#
loop_
_entity_poly.entity_id
_entity_poly.type
_entity_poly.pdbx_seq_one_letter_code
_entity_poly.pdbx_strand_id
1 'polypeptide(L)'
;MVASTLLLLSLGLLTAQAQNCSKPVGGPNMDLSDNDILLNTFPDGHKAYFRCEVGYTSAGGSKVIICSAGIWSPVLLKCERKNCGSAGVVDNGEIDYPNGALFGDKAVITCNEGYILVGKREITCGDQGWMDRLPVCEVLKCDPPADIADGKFSPNKESYEYREVVQYSCRNDYTLHGSKSLSCSENGTFTPAPPTCTRVECKDPKIENGMWKEGAQPPYRHGSAVTLQCNSGYIMKGAPYLTCDINSLWSPGLPQCTLVECKDPKIENGDRKEGSQPPYRHSSMVTLECNSGYVMKGESTQTCEINGLWSPGLPECKLDDGKGGDGKGDGHNGSDVGKSVGIAFAVLAPIAAVGLFFIYKKKRKHRSPVGPTLLAVNMAS
;
A
#
# COMPACT_ATOMS: atom_id res chain seq x y z
N MET A 1 66.57 -104.18 49.57
CA MET A 1 67.45 -103.23 48.86
C MET A 1 66.82 -102.93 47.52
N VAL A 2 66.68 -101.64 47.17
CA VAL A 2 66.22 -101.10 45.87
C VAL A 2 64.73 -101.37 45.59
N ALA A 3 63.90 -100.52 45.01
CA ALA A 3 63.74 -99.07 44.87
C ALA A 3 62.36 -98.93 44.18
N SER A 4 61.64 -97.83 44.41
CA SER A 4 61.06 -97.03 43.32
C SER A 4 60.16 -95.92 43.87
N THR A 5 60.62 -94.73 43.54
CA THR A 5 60.07 -93.41 43.75
C THR A 5 58.88 -93.10 42.84
N LEU A 6 57.97 -92.26 43.37
CA LEU A 6 57.23 -91.17 42.71
C LEU A 6 56.35 -91.48 41.49
N LEU A 7 55.05 -91.19 41.59
CA LEU A 7 54.46 -89.91 41.16
C LEU A 7 52.97 -89.86 41.56
N LEU A 8 52.66 -89.20 42.68
CA LEU A 8 51.30 -88.75 42.96
C LEU A 8 51.09 -87.43 42.23
N LEU A 9 50.47 -87.51 41.06
CA LEU A 9 49.88 -86.35 40.38
C LEU A 9 48.76 -85.82 41.26
N SER A 10 49.06 -84.83 42.08
CA SER A 10 48.06 -83.99 42.73
C SER A 10 47.33 -83.19 41.64
N LEU A 11 46.17 -83.67 41.20
CA LEU A 11 45.17 -82.80 40.60
C LEU A 11 44.74 -81.80 41.67
N GLY A 12 45.38 -80.63 41.68
CA GLY A 12 44.80 -79.47 42.34
C GLY A 12 43.47 -79.17 41.65
N LEU A 13 42.36 -79.49 42.32
CA LEU A 13 41.09 -78.87 41.99
C LEU A 13 41.27 -77.37 42.20
N LEU A 14 41.49 -76.63 41.11
CA LEU A 14 41.18 -75.22 41.05
C LEU A 14 39.66 -75.13 41.25
N THR A 15 39.23 -75.00 42.51
CA THR A 15 37.88 -74.54 42.81
C THR A 15 37.81 -73.13 42.25
N ALA A 16 37.18 -72.96 41.08
CA ALA A 16 36.82 -71.65 40.57
C ALA A 16 35.91 -71.02 41.64
N GLN A 17 36.45 -70.08 42.43
CA GLN A 17 35.68 -69.40 43.45
C GLN A 17 34.65 -68.54 42.72
N ALA A 18 33.37 -68.91 42.86
CA ALA A 18 32.26 -68.07 42.48
C ALA A 18 32.34 -66.78 43.32
N GLN A 19 32.83 -65.71 42.71
CA GLN A 19 33.03 -64.42 43.37
C GLN A 19 31.84 -63.50 43.04
N ASN A 20 31.26 -62.93 44.10
CA ASN A 20 30.12 -62.02 43.97
C ASN A 20 30.55 -60.68 43.35
N CYS A 21 29.70 -60.10 42.52
CA CYS A 21 29.90 -58.77 41.97
C CYS A 21 29.37 -57.68 42.91
N SER A 22 29.97 -56.49 42.87
CA SER A 22 29.44 -55.28 43.49
C SER A 22 28.29 -54.69 42.66
N LYS A 23 27.56 -53.70 43.19
CA LYS A 23 26.49 -53.02 42.45
C LYS A 23 27.00 -52.48 41.11
N PRO A 24 26.39 -52.89 39.97
CA PRO A 24 26.81 -52.41 38.67
C PRO A 24 26.46 -50.93 38.51
N VAL A 25 27.32 -50.21 37.80
CA VAL A 25 27.10 -48.80 37.43
C VAL A 25 26.61 -48.77 35.99
N GLY A 26 25.48 -48.10 35.76
CA GLY A 26 24.89 -47.94 34.44
C GLY A 26 25.68 -46.97 33.55
N GLY A 27 25.31 -46.96 32.27
CA GLY A 27 25.70 -45.90 31.34
C GLY A 27 24.88 -44.61 31.55
N PRO A 28 25.01 -43.61 30.66
CA PRO A 28 24.24 -42.37 30.75
C PRO A 28 22.74 -42.63 30.52
N ASN A 29 21.90 -41.95 31.32
CA ASN A 29 20.44 -41.94 31.21
C ASN A 29 19.80 -43.34 31.38
N MET A 30 20.35 -44.17 32.26
CA MET A 30 19.79 -45.49 32.58
C MET A 30 19.98 -45.83 34.05
N ASP A 31 18.96 -46.48 34.60
CA ASP A 31 18.92 -46.93 35.98
C ASP A 31 18.87 -48.45 36.06
N LEU A 32 19.43 -48.99 37.15
CA LEU A 32 19.21 -50.38 37.52
C LEU A 32 17.70 -50.59 37.75
N SER A 33 17.17 -51.74 37.34
CA SER A 33 15.73 -52.02 37.39
C SER A 33 15.35 -52.80 38.66
N ASP A 34 14.09 -52.68 39.04
CA ASP A 34 13.42 -53.55 40.01
C ASP A 34 14.13 -53.67 41.38
N ASN A 35 14.13 -54.87 41.95
CA ASN A 35 14.65 -55.16 43.29
C ASN A 35 16.17 -55.02 43.38
N ASP A 36 16.89 -55.04 42.25
CA ASP A 36 18.34 -54.93 42.21
C ASP A 36 18.83 -53.52 42.62
N ILE A 37 17.96 -52.50 42.55
CA ILE A 37 18.26 -51.12 42.94
C ILE A 37 18.74 -51.01 44.39
N LEU A 38 18.19 -51.83 45.28
CA LEU A 38 18.45 -51.78 46.73
C LEU A 38 19.63 -52.68 47.15
N LEU A 39 20.16 -53.49 46.24
CA LEU A 39 21.23 -54.44 46.52
C LEU A 39 22.61 -53.85 46.25
N ASN A 40 23.58 -54.21 47.09
CA ASN A 40 24.98 -53.79 46.97
C ASN A 40 25.91 -54.92 46.49
N THR A 41 25.46 -56.16 46.52
CA THR A 41 26.25 -57.35 46.20
C THR A 41 25.38 -58.39 45.50
N PHE A 42 25.92 -59.03 44.46
CA PHE A 42 25.19 -59.90 43.55
C PHE A 42 25.95 -61.22 43.37
N PRO A 43 25.27 -62.38 43.46
CA PRO A 43 25.93 -63.67 43.31
C PRO A 43 26.44 -63.90 41.89
N ASP A 44 27.45 -64.76 41.76
CA ASP A 44 27.92 -65.24 40.45
C ASP A 44 26.76 -65.84 39.63
N GLY A 45 26.71 -65.52 38.34
CA GLY A 45 25.61 -65.89 37.44
C GLY A 45 24.36 -65.00 37.54
N HIS A 46 24.29 -64.03 38.45
CA HIS A 46 23.15 -63.11 38.55
C HIS A 46 22.98 -62.27 37.29
N LYS A 47 21.72 -62.04 36.90
CA LYS A 47 21.34 -61.20 35.77
C LYS A 47 20.75 -59.91 36.26
N ALA A 48 21.50 -58.83 36.12
CA ALA A 48 21.03 -57.48 36.44
C ALA A 48 20.48 -56.80 35.18
N TYR A 49 19.39 -56.05 35.35
CA TYR A 49 18.68 -55.39 34.25
C TYR A 49 18.78 -53.87 34.38
N PHE A 50 19.11 -53.20 33.28
CA PHE A 50 19.02 -51.75 33.15
C PHE A 50 17.76 -51.35 32.38
N ARG A 51 17.19 -50.20 32.75
CA ARG A 51 16.13 -49.51 32.03
C ARG A 51 16.56 -48.07 31.78
N CYS A 52 16.09 -47.48 30.69
CA CYS A 52 16.33 -46.06 30.46
C CYS A 52 15.60 -45.21 31.52
N GLU A 53 16.22 -44.10 31.89
CA GLU A 53 15.64 -43.10 32.78
C GLU A 53 14.35 -42.51 32.19
N VAL A 54 13.55 -41.87 33.05
CA VAL A 54 12.33 -41.18 32.62
C VAL A 54 12.66 -40.13 31.55
N GLY A 55 11.92 -40.17 30.43
CA GLY A 55 12.18 -39.30 29.29
C GLY A 55 13.17 -39.85 28.25
N TYR A 56 13.73 -41.04 28.50
CA TYR A 56 14.62 -41.73 27.56
C TYR A 56 14.03 -43.06 27.08
N THR A 57 14.43 -43.49 25.88
CA THR A 57 14.04 -44.75 25.25
C THR A 57 15.26 -45.54 24.79
N SER A 58 15.12 -46.86 24.66
CA SER A 58 16.22 -47.71 24.18
C SER A 58 16.52 -47.45 22.71
N ALA A 59 17.76 -47.09 22.41
CA ALA A 59 18.32 -46.96 21.06
C ALA A 59 19.07 -48.24 20.62
N GLY A 60 18.86 -49.35 21.33
CA GLY A 60 19.47 -50.65 21.07
C GLY A 60 20.42 -51.14 22.16
N GLY A 61 20.98 -52.33 21.95
CA GLY A 61 21.85 -53.02 22.90
C GLY A 61 21.10 -53.88 23.93
N SER A 62 21.85 -54.72 24.64
CA SER A 62 21.29 -55.63 25.66
C SER A 62 20.96 -54.86 26.95
N LYS A 63 19.72 -55.01 27.44
CA LYS A 63 19.30 -54.49 28.75
C LYS A 63 19.82 -55.31 29.94
N VAL A 64 20.44 -56.46 29.69
CA VAL A 64 20.89 -57.39 30.73
C VAL A 64 22.40 -57.48 30.74
N ILE A 65 22.96 -57.49 31.95
CA ILE A 65 24.35 -57.84 32.23
C ILE A 65 24.42 -59.03 33.18
N ILE A 66 25.51 -59.79 33.10
CA ILE A 66 25.70 -61.04 33.85
C ILE A 66 26.96 -60.90 34.71
N CYS A 67 26.84 -61.28 35.98
CA CYS A 67 27.98 -61.38 36.88
C CYS A 67 28.72 -62.70 36.61
N SER A 68 30.02 -62.62 36.32
CA SER A 68 30.88 -63.78 36.09
C SER A 68 32.20 -63.59 36.81
N ALA A 69 32.45 -64.42 37.82
CA ALA A 69 33.65 -64.42 38.66
C ALA A 69 34.04 -63.02 39.17
N GLY A 70 33.06 -62.29 39.73
CA GLY A 70 33.25 -60.96 40.30
C GLY A 70 33.28 -59.79 39.30
N ILE A 71 33.11 -60.07 38.00
CA ILE A 71 33.13 -59.06 36.93
C ILE A 71 31.79 -59.06 36.18
N TRP A 72 31.24 -57.87 35.95
CA TRP A 72 30.05 -57.71 35.10
C TRP A 72 30.40 -57.75 33.62
N SER A 73 29.56 -58.38 32.81
CA SER A 73 29.59 -58.23 31.36
C SER A 73 29.39 -56.75 30.96
N PRO A 74 29.90 -56.31 29.79
CA PRO A 74 29.79 -54.92 29.35
C PRO A 74 28.33 -54.41 29.31
N VAL A 75 28.12 -53.16 29.73
CA VAL A 75 26.84 -52.46 29.58
C VAL A 75 26.69 -52.02 28.13
N LEU A 76 25.77 -52.67 27.40
CA LEU A 76 25.55 -52.41 25.97
C LEU A 76 24.29 -51.60 25.67
N LEU A 77 23.36 -51.47 26.63
CA LEU A 77 22.14 -50.68 26.47
C LEU A 77 22.50 -49.22 26.16
N LYS A 78 21.90 -48.68 25.10
CA LYS A 78 21.98 -47.25 24.76
C LYS A 78 20.63 -46.61 24.98
N CYS A 79 20.62 -45.46 25.64
CA CYS A 79 19.41 -44.69 25.94
C CYS A 79 19.49 -43.31 25.30
N GLU A 80 18.46 -42.94 24.54
CA GLU A 80 18.34 -41.65 23.85
C GLU A 80 17.06 -40.94 24.26
N ARG A 81 17.04 -39.61 24.14
CA ARG A 81 15.87 -38.79 24.50
C ARG A 81 14.65 -39.27 23.72
N LYS A 82 13.52 -39.42 24.40
CA LYS A 82 12.25 -39.77 23.77
C LYS A 82 11.83 -38.67 22.80
N ASN A 83 11.31 -39.05 21.62
CA ASN A 83 10.77 -38.12 20.64
C ASN A 83 9.25 -38.01 20.82
N CYS A 84 8.74 -36.80 21.07
CA CYS A 84 7.31 -36.53 21.19
C CYS A 84 6.60 -36.40 19.83
N GLY A 85 7.34 -36.22 18.74
CA GLY A 85 6.77 -35.95 17.42
C GLY A 85 6.03 -34.61 17.36
N SER A 86 5.10 -34.49 16.42
CA SER A 86 4.28 -33.28 16.28
C SER A 86 3.33 -33.12 17.47
N ALA A 87 3.23 -31.90 17.99
CA ALA A 87 2.28 -31.53 19.03
C ALA A 87 0.82 -31.44 18.53
N GLY A 88 0.61 -31.43 17.21
CA GLY A 88 -0.70 -31.32 16.58
C GLY A 88 -0.79 -30.09 15.67
N VAL A 89 -2.00 -29.54 15.56
CA VAL A 89 -2.30 -28.33 14.77
C VAL A 89 -3.05 -27.33 15.64
N VAL A 90 -2.80 -26.05 15.43
CA VAL A 90 -3.54 -24.94 16.05
C VAL A 90 -4.25 -24.18 14.95
N ASP A 91 -5.58 -24.17 14.98
CA ASP A 91 -6.35 -23.39 14.01
C ASP A 91 -6.02 -21.90 14.15
N ASN A 92 -5.79 -21.23 13.01
CA ASN A 92 -5.36 -19.82 12.97
C ASN A 92 -4.07 -19.53 13.76
N GLY A 93 -3.17 -20.51 13.85
CA GLY A 93 -1.83 -20.33 14.39
C GLY A 93 -0.82 -21.30 13.79
N GLU A 94 0.42 -21.15 14.23
CA GLU A 94 1.57 -21.97 13.84
C GLU A 94 2.30 -22.47 15.07
N ILE A 95 2.84 -23.69 14.97
CA ILE A 95 3.67 -24.31 16.01
C ILE A 95 5.09 -24.43 15.47
N ASP A 96 6.04 -23.76 16.14
CA ASP A 96 7.47 -23.86 15.85
C ASP A 96 8.18 -24.78 16.85
N TYR A 97 9.23 -25.47 16.38
CA TYR A 97 10.04 -26.41 17.15
C TYR A 97 11.50 -25.97 17.12
N PRO A 98 11.87 -24.86 17.78
CA PRO A 98 13.17 -24.21 17.61
C PRO A 98 14.35 -25.12 17.95
N ASN A 99 14.16 -26.06 18.87
CA ASN A 99 15.18 -27.02 19.32
C ASN A 99 14.84 -28.49 18.96
N GLY A 100 13.78 -28.72 18.19
CA GLY A 100 13.24 -30.05 17.90
C GLY A 100 12.12 -30.50 18.86
N ALA A 101 11.90 -31.81 18.92
CA ALA A 101 10.76 -32.43 19.60
C ALA A 101 11.18 -33.59 20.53
N LEU A 102 12.40 -33.55 21.07
CA LEU A 102 12.91 -34.55 22.00
C LEU A 102 12.59 -34.16 23.47
N PHE A 103 12.67 -35.13 24.38
CA PHE A 103 12.35 -34.97 25.79
C PHE A 103 13.06 -33.75 26.43
N GLY A 104 12.28 -32.76 26.88
CA GLY A 104 12.75 -31.48 27.42
C GLY A 104 12.76 -30.32 26.41
N ASP A 105 12.61 -30.58 25.09
CA ASP A 105 12.45 -29.54 24.08
C ASP A 105 11.07 -28.88 24.20
N LYS A 106 10.97 -27.66 23.64
CA LYS A 106 9.76 -26.85 23.67
C LYS A 106 9.22 -26.61 22.27
N ALA A 107 7.90 -26.63 22.15
CA ALA A 107 7.18 -26.10 21.00
C ALA A 107 6.63 -24.71 21.36
N VAL A 108 6.77 -23.76 20.44
CA VAL A 108 6.34 -22.36 20.60
C VAL A 108 5.15 -22.10 19.68
N ILE A 109 4.05 -21.63 20.23
CA ILE A 109 2.82 -21.37 19.48
C ILE A 109 2.67 -19.87 19.22
N THR A 110 2.43 -19.52 17.96
CA THR A 110 2.18 -18.15 17.51
C THR A 110 0.84 -18.10 16.78
N CYS A 111 -0.05 -17.19 17.15
CA CYS A 111 -1.31 -16.99 16.42
C CYS A 111 -1.08 -16.14 15.17
N ASN A 112 -1.89 -16.39 14.14
CA ASN A 112 -1.90 -15.61 12.92
C ASN A 112 -2.34 -14.17 13.20
N GLU A 113 -2.03 -13.26 12.27
CA GLU A 113 -2.48 -11.88 12.33
C GLU A 113 -4.02 -11.79 12.51
N GLY A 114 -4.48 -10.99 13.46
CA GLY A 114 -5.90 -10.86 13.79
C GLY A 114 -6.44 -11.91 14.76
N TYR A 115 -5.58 -12.71 15.38
CA TYR A 115 -5.95 -13.69 16.40
C TYR A 115 -5.14 -13.48 17.69
N ILE A 116 -5.78 -13.73 18.83
CA ILE A 116 -5.19 -13.63 20.16
C ILE A 116 -4.95 -15.02 20.76
N LEU A 117 -3.80 -15.20 21.41
CA LEU A 117 -3.42 -16.46 22.03
C LEU A 117 -4.10 -16.61 23.40
N VAL A 118 -4.99 -17.60 23.52
CA VAL A 118 -5.62 -18.00 24.78
C VAL A 118 -4.98 -19.30 25.28
N GLY A 119 -4.16 -19.18 26.33
CA GLY A 119 -3.46 -20.30 26.96
C GLY A 119 -1.94 -20.10 27.02
N LYS A 120 -1.21 -21.21 27.17
CA LYS A 120 0.26 -21.18 27.22
C LYS A 120 0.85 -21.05 25.82
N ARG A 121 1.82 -20.15 25.66
CA ARG A 121 2.58 -20.00 24.41
C ARG A 121 3.63 -21.09 24.17
N GLU A 122 4.01 -21.80 25.22
CA GLU A 122 5.05 -22.82 25.16
C GLU A 122 4.53 -24.09 25.81
N ILE A 123 4.78 -25.21 25.15
CA ILE A 123 4.53 -26.55 25.69
C ILE A 123 5.83 -27.36 25.61
N THR A 124 6.05 -28.25 26.57
CA THR A 124 7.31 -28.99 26.70
C THR A 124 7.10 -30.48 26.43
N CYS A 125 8.01 -31.11 25.71
CA CYS A 125 8.02 -32.55 25.46
C CYS A 125 8.40 -33.28 26.76
N GLY A 126 7.43 -33.98 27.36
CA GLY A 126 7.59 -34.78 28.56
C GLY A 126 7.77 -36.27 28.30
N ASP A 127 7.74 -37.06 29.36
CA ASP A 127 7.96 -38.51 29.30
C ASP A 127 6.78 -39.26 28.63
N GLN A 128 5.57 -38.70 28.68
CA GLN A 128 4.37 -39.26 28.03
C GLN A 128 3.96 -38.53 26.73
N GLY A 129 4.78 -37.61 26.23
CA GLY A 129 4.42 -36.71 25.12
C GLY A 129 4.40 -35.26 25.58
N TRP A 130 3.77 -34.39 24.80
CA TRP A 130 3.65 -32.96 25.13
C TRP A 130 2.84 -32.75 26.42
N MET A 131 3.42 -32.04 27.39
CA MET A 131 2.92 -31.96 28.79
C MET A 131 1.73 -31.01 28.99
N ASP A 132 1.31 -30.29 27.96
CA ASP A 132 0.25 -29.29 28.02
C ASP A 132 -0.67 -29.42 26.79
N ARG A 133 -1.93 -29.01 26.95
CA ARG A 133 -2.85 -28.90 25.81
C ARG A 133 -2.46 -27.72 24.93
N LEU A 134 -2.67 -27.87 23.62
CA LEU A 134 -2.47 -26.77 22.69
C LEU A 134 -3.38 -25.58 23.06
N PRO A 135 -2.86 -24.34 22.98
CA PRO A 135 -3.66 -23.14 23.20
C PRO A 135 -4.64 -22.92 22.05
N VAL A 136 -5.58 -21.99 22.23
CA VAL A 136 -6.55 -21.61 21.20
C VAL A 136 -6.21 -20.22 20.68
N CYS A 137 -6.19 -20.05 19.36
CA CYS A 137 -6.10 -18.74 18.72
C CYS A 137 -7.52 -18.25 18.43
N GLU A 138 -8.02 -17.35 19.30
CA GLU A 138 -9.35 -16.77 19.15
C GLU A 138 -9.29 -15.53 18.27
N VAL A 139 -10.31 -15.30 17.45
CA VAL A 139 -10.36 -14.11 16.59
C VAL A 139 -10.36 -12.85 17.46
N LEU A 140 -9.51 -11.90 17.11
CA LEU A 140 -9.48 -10.60 17.77
C LEU A 140 -10.77 -9.85 17.48
N LYS A 141 -11.31 -9.20 18.52
CA LYS A 141 -12.51 -8.39 18.43
C LYS A 141 -12.25 -6.97 18.89
N CYS A 142 -12.83 -6.02 18.17
CA CYS A 142 -12.91 -4.62 18.56
C CYS A 142 -14.25 -4.35 19.24
N ASP A 143 -14.21 -3.49 20.25
CA ASP A 143 -15.40 -2.87 20.81
C ASP A 143 -16.06 -1.93 19.78
N PRO A 144 -17.36 -1.61 19.94
CA PRO A 144 -18.05 -0.72 19.03
C PRO A 144 -17.35 0.65 18.95
N PRO A 145 -17.20 1.21 17.73
CA PRO A 145 -16.52 2.48 17.56
C PRO A 145 -17.38 3.62 18.13
N ALA A 146 -16.73 4.74 18.45
CA ALA A 146 -17.39 5.85 19.11
C ALA A 146 -18.52 6.45 18.26
N ASP A 147 -19.63 6.81 18.92
CA ASP A 147 -20.67 7.62 18.31
C ASP A 147 -20.16 9.03 17.99
N ILE A 148 -20.66 9.59 16.89
CA ILE A 148 -20.31 10.95 16.47
C ILE A 148 -21.56 11.83 16.47
N ALA A 149 -21.39 13.10 16.84
CA ALA A 149 -22.47 14.08 16.78
C ALA A 149 -22.98 14.23 15.33
N ASP A 150 -24.30 14.31 15.17
CA ASP A 150 -24.97 14.43 13.87
C ASP A 150 -24.61 13.34 12.84
N GLY A 151 -24.17 12.18 13.31
CA GLY A 151 -23.90 11.02 12.48
C GLY A 151 -24.32 9.70 13.13
N LYS A 152 -24.14 8.63 12.37
CA LYS A 152 -24.36 7.24 12.78
C LYS A 152 -23.45 6.33 11.97
N PHE A 153 -23.14 5.15 12.50
CA PHE A 153 -22.43 4.11 11.76
C PHE A 153 -23.28 2.85 11.56
N SER A 154 -22.90 2.04 10.58
CA SER A 154 -23.49 0.72 10.34
C SER A 154 -22.45 -0.28 9.80
N PRO A 155 -22.58 -1.58 10.10
CA PRO A 155 -23.56 -2.17 11.02
C PRO A 155 -23.28 -1.77 12.48
N ASN A 156 -24.32 -1.73 13.32
CA ASN A 156 -24.19 -1.51 14.76
C ASN A 156 -24.28 -2.87 15.48
N LYS A 157 -23.18 -3.32 16.09
CA LYS A 157 -23.01 -4.61 16.76
C LYS A 157 -22.37 -4.36 18.13
N GLU A 158 -22.50 -5.33 19.03
CA GLU A 158 -21.81 -5.30 20.34
C GLU A 158 -20.30 -5.56 20.25
N SER A 159 -19.83 -6.22 19.18
CA SER A 159 -18.41 -6.46 18.91
C SER A 159 -18.18 -6.69 17.42
N TYR A 160 -16.95 -6.48 16.97
CA TYR A 160 -16.54 -6.59 15.57
C TYR A 160 -15.30 -7.44 15.44
N GLU A 161 -15.31 -8.41 14.52
CA GLU A 161 -14.13 -9.23 14.28
C GLU A 161 -13.05 -8.46 13.50
N TYR A 162 -11.80 -8.92 13.59
CA TYR A 162 -10.68 -8.36 12.84
C TYR A 162 -11.02 -8.18 11.35
N ARG A 163 -10.68 -7.00 10.81
CA ARG A 163 -11.01 -6.52 9.45
C ARG A 163 -12.49 -6.29 9.16
N GLU A 164 -13.42 -6.48 10.10
CA GLU A 164 -14.78 -5.99 9.91
C GLU A 164 -14.79 -4.47 9.76
N VAL A 165 -15.67 -3.98 8.90
CA VAL A 165 -15.76 -2.57 8.53
C VAL A 165 -17.08 -1.98 8.98
N VAL A 166 -17.02 -0.81 9.60
CA VAL A 166 -18.18 0.06 9.78
C VAL A 166 -18.11 1.22 8.81
N GLN A 167 -19.28 1.72 8.41
CA GLN A 167 -19.41 2.93 7.60
C GLN A 167 -20.20 3.98 8.35
N TYR A 168 -19.61 5.16 8.48
CA TYR A 168 -20.25 6.34 9.02
C TYR A 168 -21.07 7.07 7.96
N SER A 169 -22.13 7.71 8.41
CA SER A 169 -23.01 8.57 7.64
C SER A 169 -23.43 9.74 8.51
N CYS A 170 -23.49 10.93 7.94
CA CYS A 170 -24.01 12.10 8.62
C CYS A 170 -25.54 12.21 8.43
N ARG A 171 -26.19 12.93 9.33
CA ARG A 171 -27.57 13.40 9.14
C ARG A 171 -27.66 14.26 7.88
N ASN A 172 -28.89 14.43 7.40
CA ASN A 172 -29.16 15.32 6.27
C ASN A 172 -28.59 16.72 6.54
N ASP A 173 -28.03 17.33 5.49
CA ASP A 173 -27.42 18.66 5.50
C ASP A 173 -26.05 18.78 6.22
N TYR A 174 -25.51 17.67 6.73
CA TYR A 174 -24.15 17.60 7.25
C TYR A 174 -23.23 16.89 6.27
N THR A 175 -21.98 17.34 6.22
CA THR A 175 -20.93 16.77 5.39
C THR A 175 -19.97 15.96 6.26
N LEU A 176 -19.61 14.77 5.78
CA LEU A 176 -18.67 13.90 6.47
C LEU A 176 -17.23 14.38 6.20
N HIS A 177 -16.52 14.74 7.26
CA HIS A 177 -15.13 15.15 7.23
C HIS A 177 -14.26 14.08 7.90
N GLY A 178 -13.38 13.47 7.10
CA GLY A 178 -12.55 12.33 7.49
C GLY A 178 -12.92 11.06 6.74
N SER A 179 -12.51 9.91 7.26
CA SER A 179 -12.74 8.62 6.59
C SER A 179 -14.16 8.12 6.84
N LYS A 180 -14.88 7.81 5.75
CA LYS A 180 -16.23 7.23 5.84
C LYS A 180 -16.22 5.81 6.44
N SER A 181 -15.16 5.05 6.19
CA SER A 181 -15.06 3.65 6.58
C SER A 181 -13.94 3.43 7.58
N LEU A 182 -14.22 2.67 8.63
CA LEU A 182 -13.25 2.26 9.64
C LEU A 182 -13.21 0.74 9.70
N SER A 183 -12.02 0.17 9.86
CA SER A 183 -11.79 -1.27 9.98
C SER A 183 -11.27 -1.64 11.37
N CYS A 184 -11.75 -2.75 11.94
CA CYS A 184 -11.19 -3.31 13.16
C CYS A 184 -9.75 -3.78 12.90
N SER A 185 -8.79 -3.16 13.58
CA SER A 185 -7.36 -3.41 13.40
C SER A 185 -6.85 -4.53 14.32
N GLU A 186 -5.61 -4.96 14.10
CA GLU A 186 -4.91 -5.95 14.94
C GLU A 186 -4.71 -5.50 16.40
N ASN A 187 -4.88 -4.20 16.68
CA ASN A 187 -4.73 -3.63 18.01
C ASN A 187 -6.04 -3.62 18.82
N GLY A 188 -7.10 -4.28 18.35
CA GLY A 188 -8.40 -4.27 19.06
C GLY A 188 -9.14 -2.94 18.97
N THR A 189 -8.72 -2.04 18.08
CA THR A 189 -9.34 -0.72 17.89
C THR A 189 -9.64 -0.46 16.43
N PHE A 190 -10.65 0.38 16.17
CA PHE A 190 -10.99 0.80 14.81
C PHE A 190 -9.99 1.82 14.26
N THR A 191 -9.57 1.61 13.02
CA THR A 191 -8.70 2.55 12.30
C THR A 191 -9.26 2.84 10.90
N PRO A 192 -9.11 4.07 10.38
CA PRO A 192 -8.58 5.28 11.07
C PRO A 192 -9.54 5.81 12.15
N ALA A 193 -9.26 6.97 12.73
CA ALA A 193 -10.15 7.57 13.73
C ALA A 193 -11.54 7.92 13.15
N PRO A 194 -12.61 7.94 13.99
CA PRO A 194 -13.96 8.30 13.56
C PRO A 194 -14.00 9.68 12.87
N PRO A 195 -14.81 9.84 11.80
CA PRO A 195 -14.95 11.11 11.12
C PRO A 195 -15.80 12.08 11.95
N THR A 196 -15.86 13.33 11.49
CA THR A 196 -16.74 14.36 12.06
C THR A 196 -17.81 14.73 11.06
N CYS A 197 -19.01 15.09 11.53
CA CYS A 197 -20.07 15.63 10.70
C CYS A 197 -20.12 17.14 10.89
N THR A 198 -19.89 17.90 9.82
CA THR A 198 -19.91 19.36 9.86
C THR A 198 -21.00 19.92 8.96
N ARG A 199 -21.73 20.91 9.46
CA ARG A 199 -22.65 21.68 8.64
C ARG A 199 -21.85 22.75 7.90
N VAL A 200 -21.79 22.64 6.58
CA VAL A 200 -21.00 23.53 5.73
C VAL A 200 -21.93 24.49 5.01
N GLU A 201 -21.69 25.78 5.18
CA GLU A 201 -22.47 26.84 4.53
C GLU A 201 -21.59 28.06 4.24
N CYS A 202 -21.17 28.21 2.98
CA CYS A 202 -20.39 29.36 2.55
C CYS A 202 -21.28 30.61 2.44
N LYS A 203 -20.72 31.75 2.83
CA LYS A 203 -21.38 33.05 2.64
C LYS A 203 -21.44 33.44 1.17
N ASP A 204 -22.39 34.31 0.82
CA ASP A 204 -22.47 34.88 -0.52
C ASP A 204 -21.12 35.48 -0.97
N PRO A 205 -20.57 35.08 -2.12
CA PRO A 205 -19.29 35.56 -2.62
C PRO A 205 -19.42 36.99 -3.15
N LYS A 206 -19.28 37.98 -2.27
CA LYS A 206 -19.32 39.40 -2.62
C LYS A 206 -17.94 39.86 -3.08
N ILE A 207 -17.85 40.33 -4.33
CA ILE A 207 -16.64 40.95 -4.90
C ILE A 207 -16.98 42.38 -5.29
N GLU A 208 -16.15 43.33 -4.90
CA GLU A 208 -16.25 44.71 -5.37
C GLU A 208 -15.96 44.79 -6.86
N ASN A 209 -16.81 45.48 -7.64
CA ASN A 209 -16.70 45.58 -9.09
C ASN A 209 -16.72 44.22 -9.83
N GLY A 210 -17.36 43.22 -9.22
CA GLY A 210 -17.63 41.93 -9.84
C GLY A 210 -19.06 41.45 -9.57
N MET A 211 -19.45 40.39 -10.26
CA MET A 211 -20.78 39.79 -10.20
C MET A 211 -20.71 38.27 -10.31
N TRP A 212 -21.74 37.61 -9.79
CA TRP A 212 -21.98 36.20 -10.07
C TRP A 212 -22.31 36.02 -11.55
N LYS A 213 -21.67 35.05 -12.20
CA LYS A 213 -21.90 34.73 -13.61
C LYS A 213 -22.76 33.49 -13.77
N GLU A 214 -22.37 32.39 -13.11
CA GLU A 214 -23.02 31.09 -13.23
C GLU A 214 -22.64 30.16 -12.06
N GLY A 215 -23.35 29.03 -11.93
CA GLY A 215 -23.09 27.99 -10.93
C GLY A 215 -24.22 27.81 -9.91
N ALA A 216 -23.86 27.45 -8.69
CA ALA A 216 -24.79 27.25 -7.59
C ALA A 216 -25.48 28.56 -7.17
N GLN A 217 -26.66 28.41 -6.55
CA GLN A 217 -27.41 29.48 -5.89
C GLN A 217 -27.45 29.21 -4.37
N PRO A 218 -27.68 30.23 -3.52
CA PRO A 218 -27.78 30.04 -2.08
C PRO A 218 -28.92 29.07 -1.69
N PRO A 219 -28.77 28.30 -0.59
CA PRO A 219 -27.62 28.24 0.32
C PRO A 219 -26.44 27.43 -0.26
N TYR A 220 -25.22 27.95 -0.12
CA TYR A 220 -24.01 27.33 -0.66
C TYR A 220 -23.46 26.25 0.27
N ARG A 221 -23.79 25.00 -0.01
CA ARG A 221 -23.32 23.82 0.72
C ARG A 221 -21.93 23.37 0.26
N HIS A 222 -21.31 22.45 0.98
CA HIS A 222 -20.03 21.84 0.59
C HIS A 222 -20.02 21.38 -0.87
N GLY A 223 -18.96 21.72 -1.61
CA GLY A 223 -18.82 21.40 -3.02
C GLY A 223 -19.64 22.27 -3.98
N SER A 224 -20.45 23.20 -3.47
CA SER A 224 -21.11 24.20 -4.32
C SER A 224 -20.05 24.98 -5.10
N ALA A 225 -20.22 25.07 -6.41
CA ALA A 225 -19.28 25.76 -7.29
C ALA A 225 -19.94 26.97 -7.93
N VAL A 226 -19.22 28.08 -8.00
CA VAL A 226 -19.67 29.32 -8.63
C VAL A 226 -18.57 29.88 -9.53
N THR A 227 -18.98 30.54 -10.61
CA THR A 227 -18.10 31.31 -11.47
C THR A 227 -18.45 32.77 -11.35
N LEU A 228 -17.43 33.60 -11.14
CA LEU A 228 -17.54 35.03 -10.94
C LEU A 228 -16.94 35.76 -12.14
N GLN A 229 -17.39 36.99 -12.35
CA GLN A 229 -16.95 37.82 -13.46
C GLN A 229 -16.77 39.25 -12.98
N CYS A 230 -15.70 39.92 -13.41
CA CYS A 230 -15.53 41.35 -13.16
C CYS A 230 -16.44 42.17 -14.08
N ASN A 231 -16.90 43.31 -13.56
CA ASN A 231 -17.69 44.27 -14.34
C ASN A 231 -16.85 44.83 -15.50
N SER A 232 -17.52 45.39 -16.51
CA SER A 232 -16.84 46.01 -17.65
C SER A 232 -15.82 47.06 -17.21
N GLY A 233 -14.62 47.03 -17.80
CA GLY A 233 -13.50 47.91 -17.43
C GLY A 233 -12.66 47.42 -16.25
N TYR A 234 -12.95 46.25 -15.67
CA TYR A 234 -12.14 45.63 -14.62
C TYR A 234 -11.56 44.29 -15.07
N ILE A 235 -10.34 44.00 -14.63
CA ILE A 235 -9.65 42.72 -14.84
C ILE A 235 -9.60 41.91 -13.54
N MET A 236 -9.80 40.60 -13.66
CA MET A 236 -9.76 39.69 -12.53
C MET A 236 -8.32 39.34 -12.11
N LYS A 237 -8.06 39.42 -10.81
CA LYS A 237 -6.88 38.90 -10.13
C LYS A 237 -7.29 37.74 -9.22
N GLY A 238 -6.89 36.52 -9.57
CA GLY A 238 -7.29 35.29 -8.89
C GLY A 238 -8.11 34.36 -9.78
N ALA A 239 -8.67 33.31 -9.20
CA ALA A 239 -9.47 32.34 -9.93
C ALA A 239 -10.92 32.83 -10.10
N PRO A 240 -11.51 32.75 -11.31
CA PRO A 240 -12.93 33.05 -11.52
C PRO A 240 -13.86 31.97 -10.98
N TYR A 241 -13.36 30.73 -10.85
CA TYR A 241 -14.13 29.60 -10.34
C TYR A 241 -13.80 29.38 -8.86
N LEU A 242 -14.84 29.26 -8.04
CA LEU A 242 -14.72 29.00 -6.61
C LEU A 242 -15.54 27.77 -6.23
N THR A 243 -15.06 27.03 -5.23
CA THR A 243 -15.79 25.91 -4.62
C THR A 243 -15.92 26.15 -3.11
N CYS A 244 -17.08 25.85 -2.55
CA CYS A 244 -17.30 25.92 -1.10
C CYS A 244 -16.62 24.75 -0.40
N ASP A 245 -15.55 25.06 0.32
CA ASP A 245 -14.73 24.10 1.05
C ASP A 245 -15.40 23.65 2.37
N ILE A 246 -14.91 22.55 2.94
CA ILE A 246 -15.40 21.94 4.18
C ILE A 246 -15.37 22.93 5.37
N ASN A 247 -14.49 23.93 5.30
CA ASN A 247 -14.34 24.96 6.32
C ASN A 247 -15.36 26.10 6.19
N SER A 248 -16.36 25.98 5.33
CA SER A 248 -17.33 27.05 5.01
C SER A 248 -16.67 28.31 4.42
N LEU A 249 -15.57 28.11 3.70
CA LEU A 249 -14.82 29.14 2.99
C LEU A 249 -14.79 28.84 1.50
N TRP A 250 -14.75 29.88 0.68
CA TRP A 250 -14.51 29.72 -0.76
C TRP A 250 -13.04 29.39 -1.01
N SER A 251 -12.79 28.37 -1.83
CA SER A 251 -11.46 27.97 -2.29
C SER A 251 -11.37 28.14 -3.83
N PRO A 252 -10.29 28.74 -4.36
CA PRO A 252 -9.05 29.18 -3.69
C PRO A 252 -9.17 30.50 -2.90
N GLY A 253 -10.34 31.11 -2.84
CA GLY A 253 -10.60 32.40 -2.20
C GLY A 253 -11.19 33.41 -3.18
N LEU A 254 -11.84 34.45 -2.66
CA LEU A 254 -12.51 35.44 -3.53
C LEU A 254 -11.48 36.21 -4.39
N PRO A 255 -11.67 36.30 -5.72
CA PRO A 255 -10.80 37.10 -6.58
C PRO A 255 -11.03 38.60 -6.36
N GLN A 256 -10.09 39.40 -6.85
CA GLN A 256 -10.19 40.86 -6.83
C GLN A 256 -10.39 41.39 -8.26
N CYS A 257 -11.29 42.36 -8.41
CA CYS A 257 -11.50 43.05 -9.68
C CYS A 257 -10.78 44.40 -9.64
N THR A 258 -9.70 44.52 -10.41
CA THR A 258 -8.90 45.75 -10.48
C THR A 258 -9.25 46.53 -11.75
N LEU A 259 -9.33 47.85 -11.64
CA LEU A 259 -9.61 48.70 -12.81
C LEU A 259 -8.55 48.47 -13.90
N VAL A 260 -8.98 48.39 -15.16
CA VAL A 260 -8.06 48.30 -16.30
C VAL A 260 -7.48 49.67 -16.59
N GLU A 261 -6.16 49.76 -16.48
CA GLU A 261 -5.40 50.95 -16.86
C GLU A 261 -4.25 50.56 -17.79
N CYS A 262 -4.21 51.15 -18.99
CA CYS A 262 -3.09 51.02 -19.89
C CYS A 262 -2.01 52.04 -19.55
N LYS A 263 -0.75 51.63 -19.67
CA LYS A 263 0.39 52.54 -19.55
C LYS A 263 0.34 53.60 -20.65
N ASP A 264 0.93 54.75 -20.37
CA ASP A 264 1.08 55.80 -21.38
C ASP A 264 1.81 55.25 -22.62
N PRO A 265 1.21 55.32 -23.83
CA PRO A 265 1.72 54.72 -25.06
C PRO A 265 2.91 55.51 -25.61
N LYS A 266 4.04 55.46 -24.89
CA LYS A 266 5.28 56.12 -25.28
C LYS A 266 6.02 55.29 -26.31
N ILE A 267 6.32 55.90 -27.46
CA ILE A 267 7.13 55.32 -28.53
C ILE A 267 8.36 56.20 -28.78
N GLU A 268 9.49 55.60 -29.12
CA GLU A 268 10.69 56.38 -29.45
C GLU A 268 10.52 57.10 -30.78
N ASN A 269 10.91 58.38 -30.84
CA ASN A 269 10.80 59.23 -32.02
C ASN A 269 9.36 59.36 -32.57
N GLY A 270 8.36 59.33 -31.70
CA GLY A 270 6.98 59.63 -32.02
C GLY A 270 6.20 60.11 -30.81
N ASP A 271 5.06 60.71 -31.07
CA ASP A 271 4.19 61.33 -30.07
C ASP A 271 2.72 60.97 -30.30
N ARG A 272 1.88 61.23 -29.29
CA ARG A 272 0.42 61.09 -29.44
C ARG A 272 -0.11 62.24 -30.29
N LYS A 273 -0.75 61.90 -31.40
CA LYS A 273 -1.45 62.85 -32.27
C LYS A 273 -2.82 63.22 -31.71
N GLU A 274 -3.65 62.22 -31.42
CA GLU A 274 -5.03 62.41 -31.00
C GLU A 274 -5.57 61.20 -30.21
N GLY A 275 -6.81 61.32 -29.74
CA GLY A 275 -7.52 60.27 -28.99
C GLY A 275 -7.64 60.57 -27.49
N SER A 276 -7.71 59.51 -26.69
CA SER A 276 -7.94 59.54 -25.25
C SER A 276 -6.79 60.21 -24.49
N GLN A 277 -7.08 60.78 -23.32
CA GLN A 277 -6.08 61.33 -22.40
C GLN A 277 -5.89 60.42 -21.18
N PRO A 278 -4.72 60.46 -20.51
CA PRO A 278 -4.48 59.65 -19.31
C PRO A 278 -5.41 60.07 -18.14
N PRO A 279 -5.83 59.13 -17.26
CA PRO A 279 -5.50 57.70 -17.27
C PRO A 279 -6.27 56.93 -18.37
N TYR A 280 -5.55 56.10 -19.13
CA TYR A 280 -6.11 55.33 -20.24
C TYR A 280 -6.81 54.09 -19.71
N ARG A 281 -8.11 53.94 -20.01
CA ARG A 281 -8.95 52.84 -19.53
C ARG A 281 -9.24 51.85 -20.65
N HIS A 282 -9.84 50.70 -20.32
CA HIS A 282 -10.35 49.77 -21.32
C HIS A 282 -11.14 50.50 -22.41
N SER A 283 -10.90 50.17 -23.68
CA SER A 283 -11.45 50.82 -24.88
C SER A 283 -10.99 52.25 -25.17
N SER A 284 -10.08 52.83 -24.38
CA SER A 284 -9.39 54.06 -24.77
C SER A 284 -8.65 53.84 -26.09
N MET A 285 -8.87 54.74 -27.04
CA MET A 285 -8.17 54.75 -28.33
C MET A 285 -7.22 55.93 -28.41
N VAL A 286 -6.03 55.73 -28.96
CA VAL A 286 -5.01 56.75 -29.21
C VAL A 286 -4.44 56.57 -30.60
N THR A 287 -4.17 57.67 -31.28
CA THR A 287 -3.48 57.68 -32.57
C THR A 287 -2.09 58.25 -32.36
N LEU A 288 -1.07 57.50 -32.77
CA LEU A 288 0.33 57.87 -32.66
C LEU A 288 0.86 58.39 -34.01
N GLU A 289 1.85 59.26 -33.96
CA GLU A 289 2.53 59.82 -35.14
C GLU A 289 4.03 59.85 -34.90
N CYS A 290 4.82 59.55 -35.94
CA CYS A 290 6.27 59.63 -35.87
C CYS A 290 6.73 61.08 -36.06
N ASN A 291 7.83 61.42 -35.39
CA ASN A 291 8.48 62.72 -35.54
C ASN A 291 9.01 62.91 -36.96
N SER A 292 9.19 64.16 -37.37
CA SER A 292 9.70 64.50 -38.71
C SER A 292 11.01 63.75 -39.02
N GLY A 293 11.07 63.10 -40.18
CA GLY A 293 12.21 62.28 -40.61
C GLY A 293 12.12 60.80 -40.24
N TYR A 294 11.03 60.37 -39.57
CA TYR A 294 10.77 58.97 -39.24
C TYR A 294 9.49 58.45 -39.90
N VAL A 295 9.52 57.22 -40.39
CA VAL A 295 8.42 56.45 -40.97
C VAL A 295 7.90 55.43 -39.97
N MET A 296 6.58 55.35 -39.82
CA MET A 296 5.92 54.41 -38.93
C MET A 296 5.94 52.97 -39.47
N LYS A 297 6.30 52.01 -38.61
CA LYS A 297 6.12 50.57 -38.81
C LYS A 297 5.14 50.01 -37.78
N GLY A 298 3.98 49.57 -38.25
CA GLY A 298 2.88 49.08 -37.42
C GLY A 298 1.61 49.90 -37.64
N GLU A 299 0.59 49.63 -36.81
CA GLU A 299 -0.67 50.38 -36.86
C GLU A 299 -0.59 51.65 -36.01
N SER A 300 -1.02 52.78 -36.58
CA SER A 300 -0.97 54.09 -35.88
C SER A 300 -2.02 54.21 -34.78
N THR A 301 -3.14 53.49 -34.91
CA THR A 301 -4.24 53.53 -33.95
C THR A 301 -4.12 52.37 -32.99
N GLN A 302 -4.14 52.68 -31.69
CA GLN A 302 -3.99 51.71 -30.62
C GLN A 302 -5.22 51.76 -29.72
N THR A 303 -5.72 50.58 -29.36
CA THR A 303 -6.85 50.43 -28.43
C THR A 303 -6.37 49.77 -27.15
N CYS A 304 -6.73 50.32 -25.99
CA CYS A 304 -6.44 49.73 -24.70
C CYS A 304 -7.35 48.52 -24.46
N GLU A 305 -6.77 47.32 -24.52
CA GLU A 305 -7.47 46.05 -24.35
C GLU A 305 -7.73 45.72 -22.87
N ILE A 306 -8.59 44.73 -22.63
CA ILE A 306 -8.99 44.30 -21.29
C ILE A 306 -7.83 43.75 -20.45
N ASN A 307 -6.74 43.32 -21.10
CA ASN A 307 -5.51 42.88 -20.45
C ASN A 307 -4.60 44.05 -20.00
N GLY A 308 -4.99 45.31 -20.25
CA GLY A 308 -4.20 46.50 -19.94
C GLY A 308 -3.05 46.75 -20.93
N LEU A 309 -3.09 46.13 -22.10
CA LEU A 309 -2.11 46.32 -23.18
C LEU A 309 -2.74 47.07 -24.36
N TRP A 310 -1.89 47.78 -25.10
CA TRP A 310 -2.27 48.40 -26.36
C TRP A 310 -2.29 47.35 -27.48
N SER A 311 -3.36 47.34 -28.26
CA SER A 311 -3.56 46.47 -29.43
C SER A 311 -3.73 47.30 -30.70
N PRO A 312 -3.09 46.91 -31.82
CA PRO A 312 -2.37 45.64 -32.04
C PRO A 312 -0.97 45.56 -31.40
N GLY A 313 -0.49 46.65 -30.80
CA GLY A 313 0.85 46.77 -30.23
C GLY A 313 1.50 48.08 -30.70
N LEU A 314 2.24 48.73 -29.80
CA LEU A 314 2.82 50.05 -30.07
C LEU A 314 3.73 50.02 -31.33
N PRO A 315 3.56 50.95 -32.29
CA PRO A 315 4.34 50.99 -33.52
C PRO A 315 5.79 51.47 -33.29
N GLU A 316 6.68 51.16 -34.23
CA GLU A 316 8.07 51.63 -34.24
C GLU A 316 8.29 52.75 -35.27
N CYS A 317 8.98 53.81 -34.91
CA CYS A 317 9.38 54.89 -35.82
C CYS A 317 10.83 54.67 -36.30
N LYS A 318 11.05 54.54 -37.63
CA LYS A 318 12.39 54.33 -38.24
C LYS A 318 12.74 55.47 -39.18
N LEU A 319 14.02 55.86 -39.27
CA LEU A 319 14.46 56.96 -40.13
C LEU A 319 14.07 56.72 -41.62
N ASP A 320 13.66 57.79 -42.29
CA ASP A 320 13.32 57.79 -43.72
C ASP A 320 14.60 57.93 -44.57
N ASP A 321 15.13 56.82 -45.08
CA ASP A 321 16.28 56.80 -46.00
C ASP A 321 15.86 57.16 -47.44
N GLY A 322 15.35 58.38 -47.65
CA GLY A 322 14.90 58.87 -48.95
C GLY A 322 16.06 59.28 -49.88
N LYS A 323 16.44 58.41 -50.83
CA LYS A 323 17.18 58.81 -52.05
C LYS A 323 16.21 59.12 -53.20
N GLY A 324 16.05 60.40 -53.53
CA GLY A 324 15.57 60.89 -54.81
C GLY A 324 16.69 61.68 -55.51
N GLY A 325 16.99 61.35 -56.76
CA GLY A 325 17.97 62.07 -57.59
C GLY A 325 17.79 61.75 -59.08
N ASP A 326 17.15 62.70 -59.77
CA ASP A 326 17.20 63.09 -61.19
C ASP A 326 17.55 62.08 -62.30
N GLY A 327 16.62 61.92 -63.25
CA GLY A 327 16.80 61.18 -64.49
C GLY A 327 17.40 62.01 -65.63
N LYS A 328 18.12 61.32 -66.54
CA LYS A 328 18.23 61.64 -67.98
C LYS A 328 18.82 60.45 -68.75
N GLY A 329 18.16 59.99 -69.81
CA GLY A 329 18.74 59.05 -70.78
C GLY A 329 17.73 58.17 -71.50
N ASP A 330 17.39 58.58 -72.72
CA ASP A 330 16.45 57.99 -73.68
C ASP A 330 16.79 56.56 -74.17
N GLY A 331 15.79 55.83 -74.68
CA GLY A 331 16.02 54.73 -75.63
C GLY A 331 14.95 53.64 -75.66
N HIS A 332 14.33 53.46 -76.83
CA HIS A 332 13.13 52.67 -77.13
C HIS A 332 13.26 51.12 -77.17
N ASN A 333 12.05 50.52 -77.12
CA ASN A 333 11.55 49.30 -77.79
C ASN A 333 11.79 47.90 -77.18
N GLY A 334 10.68 47.17 -77.04
CA GLY A 334 10.68 45.70 -77.09
C GLY A 334 9.56 45.01 -76.30
N SER A 335 8.61 44.46 -77.05
CA SER A 335 7.40 43.70 -76.70
C SER A 335 7.43 42.63 -75.59
N ASP A 336 6.19 42.36 -75.15
CA ASP A 336 5.57 41.07 -74.82
C ASP A 336 5.59 40.48 -73.39
N VAL A 337 4.37 40.48 -72.82
CA VAL A 337 3.59 39.33 -72.32
C VAL A 337 4.28 38.32 -71.39
N GLY A 338 3.80 38.28 -70.13
CA GLY A 338 4.02 37.17 -69.21
C GLY A 338 3.23 37.31 -67.90
N LYS A 339 2.23 36.46 -67.72
CA LYS A 339 1.24 36.37 -66.61
C LYS A 339 1.88 36.12 -65.23
N SER A 340 1.27 36.66 -64.17
CA SER A 340 1.38 36.11 -62.81
C SER A 340 0.04 36.14 -62.08
N VAL A 341 -0.34 34.96 -61.62
CA VAL A 341 -1.62 34.51 -61.06
C VAL A 341 -1.79 34.97 -59.61
N GLY A 342 -3.01 35.36 -59.24
CA GLY A 342 -3.38 35.63 -57.85
C GLY A 342 -3.42 34.35 -57.02
N ILE A 343 -2.80 34.39 -55.84
CA ILE A 343 -2.92 33.35 -54.81
C ILE A 343 -3.49 34.02 -53.56
N ALA A 344 -4.78 33.74 -53.29
CA ALA A 344 -5.42 34.03 -52.02
C ALA A 344 -4.96 32.97 -51.00
N PHE A 345 -4.29 33.40 -49.93
CA PHE A 345 -4.03 32.55 -48.78
C PHE A 345 -5.22 32.61 -47.82
N ALA A 346 -6.04 31.57 -47.83
CA ALA A 346 -7.03 31.29 -46.79
C ALA A 346 -6.31 30.80 -45.52
N VAL A 347 -6.48 31.53 -44.42
CA VAL A 347 -5.98 31.12 -43.10
C VAL A 347 -7.01 30.17 -42.49
N LEU A 348 -6.62 28.91 -42.33
CA LEU A 348 -7.40 27.84 -41.69
C LEU A 348 -7.33 27.98 -40.16
N ALA A 349 -8.50 27.98 -39.52
CA ALA A 349 -8.66 27.81 -38.08
C ALA A 349 -8.48 26.33 -37.68
N PRO A 350 -7.80 26.01 -36.56
CA PRO A 350 -7.73 24.65 -36.05
C PRO A 350 -9.00 24.31 -35.25
N ILE A 351 -9.84 23.43 -35.81
CA ILE A 351 -10.95 22.80 -35.08
C ILE A 351 -10.37 21.67 -34.23
N ALA A 352 -10.57 21.75 -32.92
CA ALA A 352 -10.26 20.70 -31.96
C ALA A 352 -11.17 19.48 -32.21
N ALA A 353 -10.55 18.34 -32.53
CA ALA A 353 -11.23 17.07 -32.70
C ALA A 353 -11.55 16.44 -31.33
N VAL A 354 -12.85 16.38 -31.01
CA VAL A 354 -13.39 15.56 -29.92
C VAL A 354 -13.40 14.10 -30.39
N GLY A 355 -12.55 13.27 -29.77
CA GLY A 355 -12.47 11.84 -30.04
C GLY A 355 -13.70 11.09 -29.51
N LEU A 356 -14.58 10.69 -30.43
CA LEU A 356 -15.60 9.67 -30.20
C LEU A 356 -14.95 8.28 -30.23
N PHE A 357 -14.79 7.69 -29.05
CA PHE A 357 -14.35 6.31 -28.84
C PHE A 357 -15.47 5.35 -29.28
N PHE A 358 -15.42 4.88 -30.53
CA PHE A 358 -16.26 3.75 -30.98
C PHE A 358 -15.65 2.42 -30.52
N ILE A 359 -16.44 1.70 -29.72
CA ILE A 359 -16.19 0.36 -29.22
C ILE A 359 -16.09 -0.62 -30.40
N TYR A 360 -14.90 -1.14 -30.65
CA TYR A 360 -14.69 -2.28 -31.55
C TYR A 360 -15.11 -3.58 -30.85
N LYS A 361 -16.37 -4.01 -31.01
CA LYS A 361 -16.83 -5.35 -30.62
C LYS A 361 -16.25 -6.39 -31.58
N LYS A 362 -15.25 -7.14 -31.09
CA LYS A 362 -14.67 -8.34 -31.70
C LYS A 362 -15.75 -9.41 -31.91
N LYS A 363 -16.28 -9.53 -33.13
CA LYS A 363 -17.13 -10.66 -33.58
C LYS A 363 -16.31 -11.96 -33.52
N ARG A 364 -16.63 -12.85 -32.58
CA ARG A 364 -16.21 -14.26 -32.61
C ARG A 364 -16.92 -14.94 -33.80
N LYS A 365 -16.12 -15.51 -34.71
CA LYS A 365 -16.58 -16.46 -35.73
C LYS A 365 -17.07 -17.73 -35.03
N HIS A 366 -18.38 -17.96 -35.04
CA HIS A 366 -18.95 -19.30 -34.82
C HIS A 366 -18.83 -20.05 -36.16
N ARG A 367 -18.09 -21.17 -36.14
CA ARG A 367 -18.02 -22.12 -37.24
C ARG A 367 -18.54 -23.44 -36.67
N SER A 368 -19.80 -23.76 -36.92
CA SER A 368 -20.28 -25.15 -37.02
C SER A 368 -19.94 -25.63 -38.43
N PRO A 369 -19.65 -26.93 -38.67
CA PRO A 369 -20.74 -27.91 -38.78
C PRO A 369 -20.39 -29.35 -38.35
N VAL A 370 -21.43 -30.19 -38.45
CA VAL A 370 -21.47 -31.66 -38.64
C VAL A 370 -21.57 -32.52 -37.36
N GLY A 371 -22.78 -33.07 -37.14
CA GLY A 371 -23.02 -34.24 -36.29
C GLY A 371 -22.66 -35.56 -36.99
N PRO A 372 -22.66 -36.68 -36.28
CA PRO A 372 -23.80 -37.60 -36.41
C PRO A 372 -24.27 -38.25 -35.09
N THR A 373 -25.59 -38.45 -35.02
CA THR A 373 -26.37 -39.67 -34.68
C THR A 373 -25.94 -40.68 -33.59
N LEU A 374 -26.99 -41.24 -32.92
CA LEU A 374 -27.09 -42.38 -31.98
C LEU A 374 -26.72 -42.05 -30.50
N LEU A 375 -27.42 -42.48 -29.44
CA LEU A 375 -28.45 -43.50 -29.23
C LEU A 375 -29.18 -43.17 -27.92
N ALA A 376 -30.49 -43.43 -27.87
CA ALA A 376 -31.29 -43.42 -26.65
C ALA A 376 -31.02 -44.69 -25.83
N VAL A 377 -30.89 -44.54 -24.51
CA VAL A 377 -31.12 -45.63 -23.54
C VAL A 377 -31.91 -45.07 -22.36
N ASN A 378 -33.17 -45.50 -22.28
CA ASN A 378 -33.98 -45.54 -21.07
C ASN A 378 -33.41 -46.59 -20.11
N MET A 379 -33.50 -46.32 -18.79
CA MET A 379 -33.81 -47.26 -17.70
C MET A 379 -33.75 -46.42 -16.40
N ALA A 380 -34.85 -46.10 -15.71
CA ALA A 380 -35.71 -46.99 -14.94
C ALA A 380 -34.94 -47.83 -13.91
N SER A 381 -34.89 -47.34 -12.67
CA SER A 381 -35.09 -48.10 -11.43
C SER A 381 -35.35 -47.12 -10.29
#